data_AF-A0AAU5DG23-F1
#
_entry.id   AF-A0AAU5DG23-F1
#
_cell.length_a   1.000
_cell.length_b   1.000
_cell.length_c   1.000
_cell.angle_alpha   90.00
_cell.angle_beta   90.00
_cell.angle_gamma   90.00
#
_symmetry.space_group_name_H-M   'P 1'
#
loop_
_entity.id
_entity.type
_entity.pdbx_description
1 polymer ?
#
loop_
_entity_poly.entity_id
_entity_poly.type
_entity_poly.pdbx_seq_one_letter_code
_entity_poly.pdbx_strand_id
1 'polypeptide(L)'
;MDTHFAAPQAAPLSAATPRPTTPGPTPPATTSAAPPAAVPEPRVPALAEPAHHASTTERGSFCTARCSCGWRGPARRSRDLARKDAAAHNTHPA
;
A
#
# COMPACT_ATOMS: atom_id res chain seq x y z
N MET A 1 -75.36 -15.57 15.44
CA MET A 1 -74.10 -16.31 15.16
C MET A 1 -72.98 -15.30 15.35
N ASP A 2 -72.63 -15.05 16.61
CA ASP A 2 -71.74 -13.98 17.04
C ASP A 2 -70.29 -14.24 16.63
N THR A 3 -69.77 -13.42 15.71
CA THR A 3 -68.39 -13.47 15.26
C THR A 3 -67.50 -12.73 16.26
N HIS A 4 -66.76 -13.49 17.07
CA HIS A 4 -65.69 -12.95 17.92
C HIS A 4 -64.53 -12.46 17.04
N PHE A 5 -64.33 -11.13 16.97
CA PHE A 5 -63.21 -10.50 16.27
C PHE A 5 -62.01 -10.40 17.23
N ALA A 6 -61.05 -11.31 17.10
CA ALA A 6 -59.84 -11.34 17.92
C ALA A 6 -58.92 -10.16 17.58
N ALA A 7 -58.61 -9.33 18.57
CA ALA A 7 -57.65 -8.24 18.43
C ALA A 7 -56.23 -8.77 18.19
N PRO A 8 -55.43 -8.18 17.28
CA PRO A 8 -54.04 -8.58 17.09
C PRO A 8 -53.17 -8.05 18.24
N GLN A 9 -52.42 -8.94 18.90
CA GLN A 9 -51.46 -8.58 19.94
C GLN A 9 -50.28 -7.80 19.34
N ALA A 10 -49.96 -6.65 19.94
CA ALA A 10 -48.80 -5.84 19.59
C ALA A 10 -47.50 -6.54 20.07
N ALA A 11 -46.56 -6.76 19.15
CA ALA A 11 -45.23 -7.26 19.46
C ALA A 11 -44.36 -6.18 20.13
N PRO A 12 -43.46 -6.54 21.07
CA PRO A 12 -42.59 -5.56 21.72
C PRO A 12 -41.50 -5.04 20.76
N LEU A 13 -41.23 -3.74 20.87
CA LEU A 13 -40.21 -3.02 20.12
C LEU A 13 -38.82 -3.61 20.40
N SER A 14 -38.16 -4.18 19.38
CA SER A 14 -36.78 -4.65 19.47
C SER A 14 -35.84 -3.50 19.78
N ALA A 15 -35.21 -3.53 20.96
CA ALA A 15 -34.09 -2.66 21.29
C ALA A 15 -32.93 -2.94 20.33
N ALA A 16 -32.52 -1.92 19.57
CA ALA A 16 -31.38 -1.99 18.65
C ALA A 16 -30.08 -2.09 19.45
N THR A 17 -29.41 -3.24 19.37
CA THR A 17 -28.08 -3.44 19.95
C THR A 17 -27.07 -2.52 19.24
N PRO A 18 -26.27 -1.69 19.95
CA PRO A 18 -25.22 -0.92 19.32
C PRO A 18 -24.15 -1.86 18.74
N ARG A 19 -23.78 -1.64 17.47
CA ARG A 19 -22.72 -2.40 16.80
C ARG A 19 -21.38 -2.03 17.44
N PRO A 20 -20.49 -3.00 17.75
CA PRO A 20 -19.14 -2.68 18.18
C PRO A 20 -18.38 -2.00 17.03
N THR A 21 -17.94 -0.76 17.24
CA THR A 21 -16.99 -0.07 16.36
C THR A 21 -15.59 -0.64 16.62
N THR A 22 -15.14 -1.52 15.74
CA THR A 22 -13.75 -1.97 15.75
C THR A 22 -12.85 -0.81 15.31
N PRO A 23 -11.85 -0.38 16.09
CA PRO A 23 -10.84 0.55 15.59
C PRO A 23 -10.09 -0.12 14.43
N GLY A 24 -10.00 0.56 13.29
CA GLY A 24 -9.26 0.07 12.13
C GLY A 24 -7.78 -0.13 12.47
N PRO A 25 -7.07 -1.05 11.79
CA PRO A 25 -5.66 -1.28 12.05
C PRO A 25 -4.88 0.02 11.81
N THR A 26 -4.16 0.48 12.83
CA THR A 26 -3.16 1.53 12.68
C THR A 26 -2.15 1.07 11.62
N PRO A 27 -1.92 1.83 10.54
CA PRO A 27 -0.89 1.46 9.58
C PRO A 27 0.44 1.44 10.33
N PRO A 28 1.31 0.44 10.12
CA PRO A 28 2.68 0.58 10.56
C PRO A 28 3.22 1.81 9.85
N ALA A 29 3.81 2.74 10.60
CA ALA A 29 4.73 3.70 10.01
C ALA A 29 5.82 2.88 9.32
N THR A 30 5.67 2.66 8.01
CA THR A 30 6.73 2.06 7.20
C THR A 30 7.83 3.10 7.17
N THR A 31 8.71 3.02 8.15
CA THR A 31 10.01 3.63 8.04
C THR A 31 10.62 3.04 6.78
N SER A 32 10.68 3.88 5.77
CA SER A 32 11.51 3.69 4.60
C SER A 32 12.94 3.77 5.12
N ALA A 33 13.41 2.72 5.81
CA ALA A 33 14.79 2.62 6.21
C ALA A 33 15.57 2.37 4.93
N ALA A 34 16.00 3.48 4.32
CA ALA A 34 17.17 3.50 3.48
C ALA A 34 18.28 2.71 4.20
N PRO A 35 19.07 1.89 3.48
CA PRO A 35 20.20 1.23 4.09
C PRO A 35 21.08 2.31 4.77
N PRO A 36 21.57 2.10 6.01
CA PRO A 36 22.48 3.04 6.62
C PRO A 36 23.66 3.19 5.67
N ALA A 37 23.92 4.43 5.26
CA ALA A 37 24.89 4.80 4.26
C ALA A 37 26.20 4.03 4.49
N ALA A 38 26.42 3.00 3.67
CA ALA A 38 27.75 2.43 3.51
C ALA A 38 28.60 3.57 2.98
N VAL A 39 29.49 4.11 3.81
CA VAL A 39 30.42 5.16 3.41
C VAL A 39 31.26 4.57 2.27
N PRO A 40 31.07 4.99 1.01
CA PRO A 40 31.88 4.45 -0.06
C PRO A 40 33.24 5.16 0.01
N GLU A 41 34.31 4.40 0.23
CA GLU A 41 35.66 4.90 -0.01
C GLU A 41 35.74 5.48 -1.43
N PRO A 42 36.48 6.58 -1.66
CA PRO A 42 36.54 7.24 -2.95
C PRO A 42 37.35 6.38 -3.94
N ARG A 43 36.69 5.40 -4.54
CA ARG A 43 37.12 4.78 -5.79
C ARG A 43 36.88 5.81 -6.88
N VAL A 44 37.97 6.36 -7.43
CA VAL A 44 37.95 7.22 -8.63
C VAL A 44 36.97 6.64 -9.67
N PRO A 45 35.81 7.27 -9.91
CA PRO A 45 34.84 6.75 -10.85
C PRO A 45 35.32 7.07 -12.26
N ALA A 46 35.73 6.03 -12.98
CA ALA A 46 35.81 6.08 -14.43
C ALA A 46 34.40 6.36 -14.97
N LEU A 47 34.11 7.61 -15.34
CA LEU A 47 32.91 8.04 -16.06
C LEU A 47 31.66 7.26 -15.64
N ALA A 48 31.35 7.26 -14.34
CA ALA A 48 30.17 6.57 -13.84
C ALA A 48 28.94 7.33 -14.34
N GLU A 49 28.18 6.72 -15.25
CA GLU A 49 26.84 7.13 -15.62
C GLU A 49 26.05 7.53 -14.35
N PRO A 50 25.14 8.52 -14.43
CA PRO A 50 24.40 8.98 -13.26
C PRO A 50 23.70 7.79 -12.60
N ALA A 51 24.14 7.44 -11.38
CA ALA A 51 23.62 6.30 -10.67
C ALA A 51 22.13 6.54 -10.34
N HIS A 52 21.25 5.84 -11.05
CA HIS A 52 19.82 5.86 -10.79
C HIS A 52 19.52 5.08 -9.51
N HIS A 53 18.77 5.70 -8.60
CA HIS A 53 18.29 5.05 -7.38
C HIS A 53 16.77 4.92 -7.43
N ALA A 54 16.31 3.80 -7.99
CA ALA A 54 14.91 3.41 -8.05
C ALA A 54 14.48 2.68 -6.77
N SER A 55 13.31 3.06 -6.25
CA SER A 55 12.66 2.47 -5.09
C SER A 55 11.21 2.14 -5.42
N THR A 56 10.67 1.08 -4.82
CA THR A 56 9.26 0.73 -4.98
C THR A 56 8.41 1.36 -3.89
N THR A 57 7.14 1.63 -4.18
CA THR A 57 6.17 2.14 -3.21
C THR A 57 4.86 1.41 -3.38
N GLU A 58 4.30 0.95 -2.27
CA GLU A 58 3.10 0.12 -2.24
C GLU A 58 1.89 0.94 -1.80
N ARG A 59 0.78 0.80 -2.52
CA ARG A 59 -0.49 1.46 -2.24
C ARG A 59 -1.61 0.44 -2.36
N GLY A 60 -1.86 -0.27 -1.25
CA GLY A 60 -2.79 -1.41 -1.21
C GLY A 60 -2.30 -2.59 -2.06
N SER A 61 -3.07 -2.97 -3.07
CA SER A 61 -2.75 -4.07 -4.00
C SER A 61 -1.84 -3.66 -5.18
N PHE A 62 -1.40 -2.41 -5.24
CA PHE A 62 -0.56 -1.88 -6.30
C PHE A 62 0.84 -1.57 -5.78
N CYS A 63 1.85 -1.87 -6.58
CA CYS A 63 3.23 -1.50 -6.35
C CYS A 63 3.75 -0.70 -7.54
N THR A 64 4.35 0.46 -7.30
CA THR A 64 4.88 1.35 -8.33
C THR A 64 6.35 1.63 -8.06
N ALA A 65 7.21 1.47 -9.07
CA ALA A 65 8.61 1.87 -9.00
C ALA A 65 8.74 3.38 -9.26
N ARG A 66 9.63 4.06 -8.54
CA ARG A 66 9.98 5.46 -8.73
C ARG A 66 11.49 5.65 -8.58
N CYS A 67 12.09 6.46 -9.43
CA CYS A 67 13.50 6.82 -9.33
C CYS A 67 13.67 8.29 -8.92
N SER A 68 14.79 8.59 -8.26
CA SER A 68 15.20 9.96 -7.95
C SER A 68 15.38 10.84 -9.18
N CYS A 69 15.57 10.25 -10.38
CA CYS A 69 15.63 11.00 -11.64
C CYS A 69 14.25 11.47 -12.15
N GLY A 70 13.16 11.08 -11.50
CA GLY A 70 11.79 11.42 -11.90
C GLY A 70 11.07 10.32 -12.68
N TRP A 71 11.76 9.23 -13.06
CA TRP A 71 11.13 8.08 -13.69
C TRP A 71 10.13 7.40 -12.76
N ARG A 72 9.00 6.97 -13.34
CA ARG A 72 8.01 6.12 -12.70
C ARG A 72 7.79 4.89 -13.56
N GLY A 73 7.98 3.72 -12.95
CA GLY A 73 7.63 2.46 -13.58
C GLY A 73 6.12 2.34 -13.76
N PRO A 74 5.67 1.50 -14.70
CA PRO A 74 4.26 1.19 -14.83
C PRO A 74 3.75 0.66 -13.48
N ALA A 75 2.67 1.24 -12.95
CA ALA A 75 2.07 0.75 -11.72
C ALA A 75 1.53 -0.68 -11.97
N ARG A 76 2.08 -1.68 -11.28
CA ARG A 76 1.72 -3.09 -11.50
C ARG A 76 1.09 -3.67 -10.23
N ARG A 77 0.11 -4.56 -10.41
CA ARG A 77 -0.48 -5.37 -9.32
C ARG A 77 0.50 -6.41 -8.75
N SER A 78 1.50 -6.80 -9.55
CA SER A 78 2.56 -7.72 -9.13
C SER A 78 3.73 -6.95 -8.52
N ARG A 79 4.00 -7.23 -7.25
CA ARG A 79 5.16 -6.68 -6.51
C ARG A 79 6.49 -7.13 -7.10
N ASP A 80 6.57 -8.37 -7.58
CA ASP A 80 7.80 -8.90 -8.17
C ASP A 80 8.16 -8.20 -9.49
N LEU A 81 7.16 -7.90 -10.33
CA LEU A 81 7.40 -7.12 -11.55
C LEU A 81 7.83 -5.70 -11.22
N ALA A 82 7.20 -5.03 -10.24
CA ALA A 82 7.61 -3.70 -9.82
C ALA A 82 9.04 -3.66 -9.26
N ARG A 83 9.46 -4.70 -8.52
CA ARG A 83 10.85 -4.86 -8.06
C ARG A 83 11.83 -5.06 -9.22
N LYS A 84 11.48 -5.88 -10.21
CA LYS A 84 12.29 -6.08 -11.42
C LYS A 84 12.43 -4.80 -12.23
N ASP A 85 11.35 -4.03 -12.38
CA ASP A 85 11.37 -2.74 -13.09
C ASP A 85 12.30 -1.74 -12.39
N ALA A 86 12.26 -1.66 -11.05
CA ALA A 86 13.18 -0.81 -10.28
C ALA A 86 14.64 -1.27 -10.42
N ALA A 87 14.91 -2.58 -10.34
CA ALA A 87 16.25 -3.12 -10.50
C ALA A 87 16.82 -2.88 -11.90
N ALA A 88 16.00 -3.09 -12.94
CA ALA A 88 16.40 -2.84 -14.32
C ALA A 88 16.74 -1.36 -14.54
N HIS A 89 15.96 -0.45 -13.95
CA HIS A 89 16.22 0.99 -14.05
C HIS A 89 17.47 1.45 -13.28
N ASN A 90 17.88 0.74 -12.21
CA ASN A 90 19.16 1.02 -11.54
C ASN A 90 20.37 0.68 -12.43
N THR A 91 20.21 -0.27 -13.35
CA THR A 91 21.28 -0.75 -14.23
C THR A 91 21.26 -0.11 -15.62
N HIS A 92 20.14 0.48 -16.03
CA HIS A 92 19.97 1.12 -17.32
C HIS A 92 19.69 2.62 -17.15
N PRO A 93 20.62 3.50 -17.54
CA PRO A 93 20.31 4.90 -17.79
C PRO A 93 19.30 5.00 -18.95
N ALA A 94 18.33 5.90 -18.81
CA ALA A 94 17.22 6.09 -19.73
C ALA A 94 17.63 6.75 -21.04
#